data_AF-A0ABD2Y699-F1
#
_entry.id   AF-A0ABD2Y699-F1
#
_cell.length_a   1.000
_cell.length_b   1.000
_cell.length_c   1.000
_cell.angle_alpha   90.00
_cell.angle_beta   90.00
_cell.angle_gamma   90.00
#
_symmetry.space_group_name_H-M   'P 1'
#
loop_
_entity.id
_entity.type
_entity.pdbx_description
1 polymer ?
#
loop_
_entity_poly.entity_id
_entity_poly.type
_entity_poly.pdbx_seq_one_letter_code
_entity_poly.pdbx_strand_id
1 'polypeptide(L)'
;MEMKHNFSILIEFLALQCLAVLCASQDFDFFYFVQQWPGSYCESKQGCCYPKTGKPASDFSIHGLWPNYNDGSYPSNCDPDTQFNPSEISDITTRMQKDWPSLACPSGDSLSFWAHEWNKHGTCSESILDQHDYFAAALLLKRQFNLLQILKNAGIQPNGQYYRLDSIEAAIRGGIGYTPYIECNVDLSGNSQLYQVYLCVDASGSTIVECPVLPRSKCGSRIEFPPF
;
A
#
# COMPACT_ATOMS: atom_id res chain seq x y z
N MET A 1 68.37 -3.75 18.98
CA MET A 1 67.77 -3.34 17.70
C MET A 1 66.27 -3.28 17.94
N GLU A 2 65.76 -2.09 18.23
CA GLU A 2 64.36 -1.86 18.60
C GLU A 2 63.45 -2.11 17.39
N MET A 3 62.53 -3.08 17.49
CA MET A 3 61.39 -3.19 16.57
C MET A 3 60.32 -2.19 17.03
N LYS A 4 60.43 -0.95 16.56
CA LYS A 4 59.32 0.02 16.58
C LYS A 4 58.62 -0.04 15.25
N HIS A 5 57.70 -0.98 15.02
CA HIS A 5 56.82 -0.93 13.85
C HIS A 5 55.40 -1.40 14.21
N ASN A 6 54.44 -0.53 13.89
CA ASN A 6 53.11 -0.87 13.37
C ASN A 6 51.97 -1.24 14.34
N PHE A 7 51.82 -0.55 15.48
CA PHE A 7 50.51 -0.48 16.13
C PHE A 7 49.57 0.58 15.51
N SER A 8 50.12 1.62 14.88
CA SER A 8 49.33 2.71 14.27
C SER A 8 48.64 2.29 12.96
N ILE A 9 49.31 1.47 12.14
CA ILE A 9 48.80 1.06 10.82
C ILE A 9 47.62 0.08 10.96
N LEU A 10 47.62 -0.79 11.99
CA LEU A 10 46.52 -1.72 12.27
C LEU A 10 45.23 -1.00 12.71
N ILE A 11 45.35 0.15 13.38
CA ILE A 11 44.20 0.97 13.82
C ILE A 11 43.64 1.79 12.65
N GLU A 12 44.49 2.30 11.76
CA GLU A 12 44.07 3.00 10.54
C GLU A 12 43.33 2.06 9.57
N PHE A 13 43.74 0.79 9.45
CA PHE A 13 43.02 -0.19 8.64
C PHE A 13 41.67 -0.63 9.25
N LEU A 14 41.56 -0.74 10.59
CA LEU A 14 40.27 -1.02 11.25
C LEU A 14 39.31 0.16 11.15
N ALA A 15 39.81 1.40 11.26
CA ALA A 15 39.00 2.60 11.10
C ALA A 15 38.50 2.77 9.65
N LEU A 16 39.28 2.36 8.65
CA LEU A 16 38.85 2.34 7.26
C LEU A 16 37.81 1.25 6.96
N GLN A 17 37.85 0.12 7.67
CA GLN A 17 36.83 -0.93 7.57
C GLN A 17 35.51 -0.56 8.28
N CYS A 18 35.54 0.32 9.30
CA CYS A 18 34.34 0.84 9.94
C CYS A 18 33.62 1.95 9.14
N LEU A 19 34.26 2.52 8.11
CA LEU A 19 33.67 3.55 7.24
C LEU A 19 33.05 2.99 5.95
N ALA A 20 33.28 1.71 5.66
CA ALA A 20 32.39 0.92 4.82
C ALA A 20 31.22 0.40 5.68
N VAL A 21 30.53 1.31 6.39
CA VAL A 21 29.11 1.08 6.62
C VAL A 21 28.57 0.91 5.21
N LEU A 22 28.14 -0.31 4.89
CA LEU A 22 27.32 -0.54 3.72
C LEU A 22 26.15 0.42 3.86
N CYS A 23 26.25 1.58 3.21
CA CYS A 23 25.09 2.28 2.73
C CYS A 23 24.56 1.34 1.64
N ALA A 24 23.92 0.25 2.07
CA ALA A 24 22.91 -0.38 1.26
C ALA A 24 21.92 0.77 1.07
N SER A 25 22.06 1.48 -0.06
CA SER A 25 21.02 2.41 -0.49
C SER A 25 19.76 1.57 -0.47
N GLN A 26 18.80 1.89 0.40
CA GLN A 26 17.51 1.25 0.27
C GLN A 26 17.00 1.58 -1.13
N ASP A 27 16.43 0.58 -1.80
CA ASP A 27 15.90 0.75 -3.16
C ASP A 27 14.69 1.70 -3.18
N PHE A 28 14.18 2.08 -2.00
CA PHE A 28 13.07 3.01 -1.75
C PHE A 28 13.07 3.48 -0.28
N ASP A 29 12.31 4.51 0.07
CA ASP A 29 12.32 5.12 1.41
C ASP A 29 11.15 4.66 2.31
N PHE A 30 9.96 4.44 1.72
CA PHE A 30 8.75 4.03 2.42
C PHE A 30 7.77 3.35 1.46
N PHE A 31 6.70 2.74 1.97
CA PHE A 31 5.60 2.27 1.13
C PHE A 31 4.36 3.15 1.28
N TYR A 32 3.64 3.39 0.18
CA TYR A 32 2.21 3.62 0.28
C TYR A 32 1.48 2.28 0.36
N PHE A 33 0.78 2.05 1.47
CA PHE A 33 -0.24 1.03 1.56
C PHE A 33 -1.59 1.61 1.17
N VAL A 34 -2.11 1.16 0.03
CA VAL A 34 -3.29 1.74 -0.62
C VAL A 34 -4.45 0.77 -0.54
N GLN A 35 -5.55 1.23 0.04
CA GLN A 35 -6.82 0.51 0.10
C GLN A 35 -7.87 1.25 -0.73
N GLN A 36 -8.75 0.53 -1.41
CA GLN A 36 -9.81 1.09 -2.24
C GLN A 36 -11.20 0.70 -1.74
N TRP A 37 -12.19 1.56 -1.97
CA TRP A 37 -13.59 1.27 -1.70
C TRP A 37 -14.27 0.68 -2.95
N PRO A 38 -14.76 -0.58 -2.90
CA PRO A 38 -15.38 -1.24 -4.06
C PRO A 38 -16.60 -0.50 -4.63
N GLY A 39 -17.41 0.15 -3.77
CA GLY A 39 -18.57 0.93 -4.21
C GLY A 39 -18.16 2.05 -5.18
N SER A 40 -17.15 2.83 -4.81
CA SER A 40 -16.66 3.94 -5.64
C SER A 40 -15.91 3.48 -6.88
N TYR A 41 -15.30 2.28 -6.87
CA TYR A 41 -14.76 1.68 -8.09
C TYR A 41 -15.90 1.34 -9.07
N CYS A 42 -16.93 0.64 -8.58
CA CYS A 42 -18.03 0.11 -9.38
C CYS A 42 -19.03 1.17 -9.89
N GLU A 43 -19.20 2.28 -9.17
CA GLU A 43 -20.07 3.39 -9.57
C GLU A 43 -19.39 4.41 -10.51
N SER A 44 -18.12 4.19 -10.84
CA SER A 44 -17.41 5.00 -11.84
C SER A 44 -17.86 4.68 -13.27
N LYS A 45 -17.52 5.54 -14.23
CA LYS A 45 -17.84 5.34 -15.66
C LYS A 45 -17.28 4.05 -16.25
N GLN A 46 -16.18 3.54 -15.69
CA GLN A 46 -15.56 2.29 -16.11
C GLN A 46 -16.43 1.07 -15.78
N GLY A 47 -17.29 1.16 -14.75
CA GLY A 47 -18.00 0.02 -14.20
C GLY A 47 -17.05 -1.03 -13.60
N CYS A 48 -17.61 -2.16 -13.19
CA CYS A 48 -16.83 -3.24 -12.61
C CYS A 48 -17.41 -4.62 -12.89
N CYS A 49 -16.59 -5.63 -12.68
CA CYS A 49 -16.97 -7.03 -12.71
C CYS A 49 -16.59 -7.67 -11.38
N TYR A 50 -17.51 -8.39 -10.75
CA TYR A 50 -17.16 -9.14 -9.55
C TYR A 50 -16.23 -10.31 -9.90
N PRO A 51 -15.30 -10.69 -8.99
CA PRO A 51 -14.51 -11.90 -9.14
C PRO A 51 -15.37 -13.14 -9.36
N LYS A 52 -14.77 -14.20 -9.90
CA LYS A 52 -15.44 -15.51 -10.04
C LYS A 52 -15.89 -16.11 -8.70
N THR A 53 -15.27 -15.69 -7.61
CA THR A 53 -15.63 -16.06 -6.23
C THR A 53 -16.90 -15.35 -5.72
N GLY A 54 -17.46 -14.42 -6.50
CA GLY A 54 -18.69 -13.69 -6.19
C GLY A 54 -18.44 -12.23 -5.82
N LYS A 55 -19.52 -11.54 -5.42
CA LYS A 55 -19.45 -10.15 -4.95
C LYS A 55 -18.57 -10.08 -3.69
N PRO A 56 -17.51 -9.24 -3.67
CA PRO A 56 -16.70 -9.05 -2.47
C PRO A 56 -17.50 -8.53 -1.29
N ALA A 57 -16.94 -8.64 -0.09
CA ALA A 57 -17.52 -8.01 1.09
C ALA A 57 -17.62 -6.49 0.92
N SER A 58 -18.60 -5.87 1.57
CA SER A 58 -18.72 -4.40 1.67
C SER A 58 -17.71 -3.88 2.69
N ASP A 59 -16.44 -3.92 2.30
CA ASP A 59 -15.25 -3.50 3.04
C ASP A 59 -14.21 -2.93 2.06
N PHE A 60 -13.28 -2.12 2.56
CA PHE A 60 -12.13 -1.66 1.77
C PHE A 60 -11.32 -2.88 1.30
N SER A 61 -10.91 -2.94 0.04
CA SER A 61 -9.96 -3.94 -0.45
C SER A 61 -8.57 -3.35 -0.60
N ILE A 62 -7.55 -4.19 -0.60
CA ILE A 62 -6.19 -3.76 -0.93
C ILE A 62 -6.17 -3.40 -2.43
N HIS A 63 -5.55 -2.27 -2.74
CA HIS A 63 -5.09 -1.94 -4.09
C HIS A 63 -3.63 -2.38 -4.25
N GLY A 64 -2.75 -1.90 -3.36
CA GLY A 64 -1.36 -2.33 -3.35
C GLY A 64 -0.49 -1.77 -2.23
N LEU A 65 0.77 -2.21 -2.23
CA LEU A 65 1.81 -1.80 -1.30
C LEU A 65 2.99 -1.28 -2.14
N TRP A 66 3.15 0.03 -2.25
CA TRP A 66 3.98 0.62 -3.30
C TRP A 66 5.23 1.28 -2.73
N PRO A 67 6.43 0.73 -2.98
CA PRO A 67 7.70 1.42 -2.73
C PRO A 67 7.68 2.85 -3.28
N ASN A 68 8.19 3.81 -2.52
CA ASN A 68 8.18 5.22 -2.86
C ASN A 68 9.40 5.94 -2.29
N TYR A 69 9.77 7.07 -2.89
CA TYR A 69 10.84 7.93 -2.43
C TYR A 69 10.29 9.17 -1.74
N ASN A 70 11.07 9.75 -0.82
CA ASN A 70 10.70 10.94 -0.06
C ASN A 70 10.44 12.18 -0.93
N ASP A 71 10.92 12.19 -2.18
CA ASP A 71 10.67 13.27 -3.14
C ASP A 71 9.34 13.12 -3.92
N GLY A 72 8.62 12.02 -3.72
CA GLY A 72 7.36 11.69 -4.38
C GLY A 72 7.49 10.96 -5.71
N SER A 73 8.70 10.73 -6.20
CA SER A 73 8.96 9.75 -7.27
C SER A 73 8.92 8.32 -6.70
N TYR A 74 8.86 7.31 -7.56
CA TYR A 74 8.82 5.91 -7.10
C TYR A 74 9.55 4.98 -8.08
N PRO A 75 10.16 3.91 -7.57
CA PRO A 75 10.70 2.86 -8.42
C PRO A 75 9.57 1.99 -8.98
N SER A 76 9.75 1.44 -10.18
CA SER A 76 8.77 0.56 -10.80
C SER A 76 9.42 -0.43 -11.75
N ASN A 77 8.89 -1.65 -11.83
CA ASN A 77 9.37 -2.71 -12.73
C ASN A 77 10.87 -3.00 -12.53
N CYS A 78 11.27 -3.18 -11.28
CA CYS A 78 12.68 -3.17 -10.87
C CYS A 78 13.43 -4.45 -11.25
N ASP A 79 12.74 -5.59 -11.29
CA ASP A 79 13.32 -6.85 -11.74
C ASP A 79 12.45 -7.47 -12.85
N PRO A 80 12.91 -7.49 -14.12
CA PRO A 80 12.19 -8.14 -15.21
C PRO A 80 12.36 -9.67 -15.23
N ASP A 81 13.34 -10.21 -14.50
CA ASP A 81 13.66 -11.63 -14.43
C ASP A 81 12.85 -12.34 -13.32
N THR A 82 12.48 -11.63 -12.24
CA THR A 82 11.55 -12.14 -11.21
C THR A 82 10.09 -11.82 -11.55
N GLN A 83 9.44 -12.79 -12.18
CA GLN A 83 8.00 -12.71 -12.48
C GLN A 83 7.14 -13.28 -11.36
N PHE A 84 5.91 -12.77 -11.28
CA PHE A 84 4.91 -13.28 -10.35
C PHE A 84 4.72 -14.80 -10.47
N ASN A 85 4.87 -15.50 -9.35
CA ASN A 85 4.71 -16.94 -9.25
C ASN A 85 3.58 -17.29 -8.27
N PRO A 86 2.41 -17.74 -8.73
CA PRO A 86 1.28 -18.03 -7.84
C PRO A 86 1.53 -19.17 -6.84
N SER A 87 2.50 -20.05 -7.10
CA SER A 87 2.81 -21.17 -6.20
C SER A 87 3.40 -20.71 -4.86
N GLU A 88 4.14 -19.60 -4.88
CA GLU A 88 4.76 -19.00 -3.70
C GLU A 88 3.75 -18.33 -2.76
N ILE A 89 2.52 -18.05 -3.20
CA ILE A 89 1.47 -17.47 -2.34
C ILE A 89 0.29 -18.43 -2.11
N SER A 90 0.50 -19.72 -2.37
CA SER A 90 -0.57 -20.71 -2.35
C SER A 90 -1.27 -20.84 -0.99
N ASP A 91 -0.54 -20.69 0.11
CA ASP A 91 -1.05 -20.73 1.48
C ASP A 91 -1.88 -19.49 1.88
N ILE A 92 -1.68 -18.36 1.18
CA ILE A 92 -2.38 -17.09 1.46
C ILE A 92 -3.43 -16.73 0.40
N THR A 93 -3.56 -17.53 -0.66
CA THR A 93 -4.43 -17.24 -1.81
C THR A 93 -5.90 -17.02 -1.41
N THR A 94 -6.45 -17.78 -0.46
CA THR A 94 -7.84 -17.57 0.00
C THR A 94 -8.02 -16.19 0.67
N ARG A 95 -7.02 -15.71 1.40
CA ARG A 95 -7.04 -14.37 2.00
C ARG A 95 -6.91 -13.31 0.92
N MET A 96 -6.00 -13.49 -0.03
CA MET A 96 -5.85 -12.63 -1.20
C MET A 96 -7.16 -12.47 -2.00
N GLN A 97 -7.88 -13.56 -2.26
CA GLN A 97 -9.19 -13.51 -2.95
C GLN A 97 -10.24 -12.68 -2.21
N LYS A 98 -10.20 -12.69 -0.88
CA LYS A 98 -11.15 -11.97 -0.04
C LYS A 98 -10.79 -10.49 0.10
N ASP A 99 -9.52 -10.23 0.40
CA ASP A 99 -9.05 -8.93 0.89
C ASP A 99 -8.34 -8.10 -0.20
N TRP A 100 -7.93 -8.73 -1.31
CA TRP A 100 -7.31 -8.09 -2.48
C TRP A 100 -7.96 -8.51 -3.82
N PRO A 101 -9.30 -8.48 -3.96
CA PRO A 101 -9.98 -8.86 -5.20
C PRO A 101 -9.75 -7.86 -6.34
N SER A 102 -9.68 -8.37 -7.56
CA SER A 102 -9.80 -7.56 -8.78
C SER A 102 -11.28 -7.26 -9.08
N LEU A 103 -11.58 -6.00 -9.36
CA LEU A 103 -12.90 -5.54 -9.83
C LEU A 103 -12.90 -5.22 -11.33
N ALA A 104 -11.79 -5.48 -12.02
CA ALA A 104 -11.66 -5.23 -13.46
C ALA A 104 -12.53 -6.17 -14.29
N CYS A 105 -12.95 -5.71 -15.45
CA CYS A 105 -13.68 -6.53 -16.43
C CYS A 105 -12.73 -7.09 -17.51
N PRO A 106 -12.96 -8.34 -17.97
CA PRO A 106 -14.00 -9.27 -17.53
C PRO A 106 -13.69 -9.90 -16.15
N SER A 107 -14.71 -10.51 -15.54
CA SER A 107 -14.58 -11.25 -14.27
C SER A 107 -13.44 -12.29 -14.31
N GLY A 108 -12.62 -12.31 -13.26
CA GLY A 108 -11.43 -13.17 -13.16
C GLY A 108 -11.17 -13.71 -11.75
N ASP A 109 -10.03 -14.37 -11.58
CA ASP A 109 -9.53 -14.93 -10.31
C ASP A 109 -8.55 -14.00 -9.57
N SER A 110 -8.38 -12.77 -10.08
CA SER A 110 -7.46 -11.74 -9.58
C SER A 110 -5.96 -12.01 -9.78
N LEU A 111 -5.55 -13.16 -10.34
CA LEU A 111 -4.13 -13.48 -10.53
C LEU A 111 -3.41 -12.44 -11.40
N SER A 112 -4.06 -11.98 -12.47
CA SER A 112 -3.49 -10.92 -13.34
C SER A 112 -3.28 -9.61 -12.60
N PHE A 113 -4.16 -9.28 -11.65
CA PHE A 113 -4.03 -8.08 -10.83
C PHE A 113 -2.89 -8.22 -9.83
N TRP A 114 -2.78 -9.35 -9.14
CA TRP A 114 -1.65 -9.59 -8.23
C TRP A 114 -0.33 -9.64 -8.97
N ALA A 115 -0.30 -10.25 -10.17
CA ALA A 115 0.87 -10.23 -11.03
C ALA A 115 1.29 -8.81 -11.44
N HIS A 116 0.32 -7.93 -11.73
CA HIS A 116 0.59 -6.53 -12.01
C HIS A 116 1.22 -5.83 -10.81
N GLU A 117 0.61 -5.96 -9.63
CA GLU A 117 1.10 -5.33 -8.41
C GLU A 117 2.49 -5.85 -8.01
N TRP A 118 2.75 -7.15 -8.12
CA TRP A 118 4.07 -7.72 -7.88
C TRP A 118 5.10 -7.23 -8.90
N ASN A 119 4.87 -7.45 -10.19
CA ASN A 119 5.87 -7.15 -11.23
C ASN A 119 6.20 -5.65 -11.32
N LYS A 120 5.23 -4.78 -10.99
CA LYS A 120 5.43 -3.32 -11.04
C LYS A 120 5.95 -2.75 -9.74
N HIS A 121 5.48 -3.22 -8.58
CA HIS A 121 5.77 -2.62 -7.28
C HIS A 121 6.52 -3.57 -6.35
N GLY A 122 6.09 -4.82 -6.23
CA GLY A 122 6.73 -5.82 -5.35
C GLY A 122 8.18 -6.12 -5.70
N THR A 123 8.54 -6.21 -6.99
CA THR A 123 9.94 -6.38 -7.45
C THR A 123 10.87 -5.25 -6.99
N CYS A 124 10.31 -4.07 -6.70
CA CYS A 124 11.09 -2.94 -6.16
C CYS A 124 11.30 -3.00 -4.64
N SER A 125 10.84 -4.07 -3.99
CA SER A 125 11.03 -4.32 -2.56
C SER A 125 11.76 -5.63 -2.25
N GLU A 126 12.27 -6.35 -3.26
CA GLU A 126 12.89 -7.68 -3.10
C GLU A 126 14.10 -7.71 -2.17
N SER A 127 14.78 -6.59 -1.97
CA SER A 127 15.86 -6.47 -0.98
C SER A 127 15.38 -6.59 0.47
N ILE A 128 14.06 -6.47 0.71
CA ILE A 128 13.42 -6.49 2.03
C ILE A 128 12.31 -7.54 2.13
N LEU A 129 11.44 -7.63 1.12
CA LEU A 129 10.27 -8.50 1.08
C LEU A 129 10.32 -9.33 -0.20
N ASP A 130 10.42 -10.65 -0.06
CA ASP A 130 10.16 -11.55 -1.18
C ASP A 130 8.67 -11.53 -1.56
N GLN A 131 8.30 -12.28 -2.60
CA GLN A 131 6.93 -12.27 -3.09
C GLN A 131 5.91 -12.68 -2.04
N HIS A 132 6.18 -13.73 -1.26
CA HIS A 132 5.24 -14.16 -0.22
C HIS A 132 5.12 -13.08 0.84
N ASP A 133 6.25 -12.56 1.34
CA ASP A 133 6.29 -11.55 2.39
C ASP A 133 5.64 -10.23 1.96
N TYR A 134 5.78 -9.82 0.69
CA TYR A 134 5.11 -8.64 0.13
C TYR A 134 3.58 -8.74 0.25
N PHE A 135 3.01 -9.85 -0.21
CA PHE A 135 1.56 -10.07 -0.14
C PHE A 135 1.10 -10.30 1.31
N ALA A 136 1.88 -11.02 2.11
CA ALA A 136 1.58 -11.25 3.51
C ALA A 136 1.57 -9.95 4.34
N ALA A 137 2.54 -9.05 4.10
CA ALA A 137 2.62 -7.74 4.74
C ALA A 137 1.37 -6.90 4.45
N ALA A 138 0.96 -6.80 3.19
CA ALA A 138 -0.25 -6.06 2.82
C ALA A 138 -1.52 -6.64 3.48
N LEU A 139 -1.65 -7.96 3.56
CA LEU A 139 -2.76 -8.62 4.26
C LEU A 139 -2.75 -8.34 5.78
N LEU A 140 -1.56 -8.32 6.41
CA LEU A 140 -1.40 -7.97 7.82
C LEU A 140 -1.77 -6.52 8.09
N LEU A 141 -1.29 -5.59 7.25
CA LEU A 141 -1.61 -4.17 7.32
C LEU A 141 -3.12 -3.94 7.17
N LYS A 142 -3.79 -4.57 6.19
CA LYS A 142 -5.26 -4.47 6.05
C LYS A 142 -6.00 -4.95 7.30
N ARG A 143 -5.56 -6.07 7.89
CA ARG A 143 -6.18 -6.61 9.10
C ARG A 143 -5.98 -5.68 10.30
N GLN A 144 -4.79 -5.09 10.45
CA GLN A 144 -4.44 -4.22 11.56
C GLN A 144 -5.18 -2.87 11.46
N PHE A 145 -5.28 -2.31 10.27
CA PHE A 145 -5.88 -1.00 10.01
C PHE A 145 -7.23 -1.14 9.30
N ASN A 146 -8.23 -1.67 10.03
CA ASN A 146 -9.58 -1.85 9.53
C ASN A 146 -10.30 -0.49 9.34
N LEU A 147 -10.12 0.10 8.16
CA LEU A 147 -10.64 1.41 7.80
C LEU A 147 -12.16 1.51 7.96
N LEU A 148 -12.91 0.49 7.52
CA LEU A 148 -14.37 0.52 7.62
C LEU A 148 -14.83 0.56 9.08
N GLN A 149 -14.21 -0.24 9.96
CA GLN A 149 -14.56 -0.23 11.38
C GLN A 149 -14.19 1.11 12.03
N ILE A 150 -13.05 1.69 11.69
CA ILE A 150 -12.63 3.00 12.18
C ILE A 150 -13.64 4.08 11.79
N LEU A 151 -14.04 4.12 10.51
CA LEU A 151 -15.03 5.07 10.01
C LEU A 151 -16.40 4.86 10.68
N LYS A 152 -16.86 3.60 10.81
CA LYS A 152 -18.14 3.28 11.48
C LYS A 152 -18.15 3.72 12.94
N ASN A 153 -17.04 3.56 13.66
CA ASN A 153 -16.91 4.01 15.05
C ASN A 153 -17.03 5.54 15.17
N ALA A 154 -16.69 6.29 14.12
CA ALA A 154 -16.89 7.73 14.03
C ALA A 154 -18.26 8.15 13.45
N GLY A 155 -19.17 7.20 13.21
CA GLY A 155 -20.48 7.45 12.63
C GLY A 155 -20.49 7.65 11.11
N ILE A 156 -19.36 7.37 10.44
CA ILE A 156 -19.21 7.48 8.98
C ILE A 156 -19.49 6.09 8.36
N GLN A 157 -20.56 6.00 7.57
CA GLN A 157 -21.06 4.73 7.03
C GLN A 157 -21.16 4.78 5.49
N PRO A 158 -20.93 3.64 4.80
CA PRO A 158 -21.11 3.53 3.35
C PRO A 158 -22.61 3.43 3.00
N ASN A 159 -23.31 4.56 3.06
CA ASN A 159 -24.76 4.64 2.94
C ASN A 159 -25.22 5.71 1.93
N GLY A 160 -24.31 6.17 1.06
CA GLY A 160 -24.56 7.23 0.08
C GLY A 160 -24.67 8.63 0.69
N GLN A 161 -24.38 8.78 1.99
CA GLN A 161 -24.34 10.10 2.61
C GLN A 161 -23.00 10.80 2.32
N TYR A 162 -23.04 12.13 2.45
CA TYR A 162 -21.88 12.98 2.27
C TYR A 162 -21.26 13.34 3.61
N TYR A 163 -19.95 13.13 3.70
CA TYR A 163 -19.16 13.46 4.89
C TYR A 163 -18.14 14.53 4.53
N ARG A 164 -17.76 15.35 5.50
CA ARG A 164 -16.66 16.30 5.29
C ARG A 164 -15.36 15.52 5.17
N LEU A 165 -14.49 15.93 4.25
CA LEU A 165 -13.18 15.31 4.05
C LEU A 165 -12.35 15.31 5.34
N ASP A 166 -12.32 16.45 6.05
CA ASP A 166 -11.59 16.60 7.32
C ASP A 166 -12.10 15.66 8.42
N SER A 167 -13.37 15.26 8.38
CA SER A 167 -13.96 14.34 9.34
C SER A 167 -13.55 12.89 9.06
N ILE A 168 -13.43 12.51 7.78
CA ILE A 168 -12.90 11.20 7.35
C ILE A 168 -11.43 11.09 7.76
N GLU A 169 -10.62 12.10 7.44
CA GLU A 169 -9.20 12.17 7.80
C GLU A 169 -9.00 12.12 9.31
N ALA A 170 -9.78 12.89 10.08
CA ALA A 170 -9.70 12.91 11.54
C ALA A 170 -10.11 11.56 12.16
N ALA A 171 -11.14 10.89 11.63
CA ALA A 171 -11.57 9.58 12.11
C ALA A 171 -10.47 8.53 11.90
N ILE A 172 -9.91 8.46 10.69
CA ILE A 172 -8.84 7.51 10.36
C ILE A 172 -7.59 7.83 11.19
N ARG A 173 -7.16 9.10 11.28
CA ARG A 173 -6.04 9.51 12.12
C ARG A 173 -6.25 9.14 13.59
N GLY A 174 -7.46 9.33 14.12
CA GLY A 174 -7.80 8.91 15.48
C GLY A 174 -7.75 7.39 15.69
N GLY A 175 -8.01 6.60 14.64
CA GLY A 175 -7.95 5.14 14.68
C GLY A 175 -6.55 4.55 14.50
N ILE A 176 -5.67 5.19 13.73
CA ILE A 176 -4.35 4.63 13.38
C ILE A 176 -3.17 5.41 13.95
N GLY A 177 -3.37 6.64 14.44
CA GLY A 177 -2.35 7.52 15.00
C GLY A 177 -1.64 8.44 14.01
N TYR A 178 -1.84 8.25 12.70
CA TYR A 178 -1.16 8.97 11.62
C TYR A 178 -2.14 9.55 10.60
N THR A 179 -1.74 10.62 9.92
CA THR A 179 -2.61 11.29 8.95
C THR A 179 -2.72 10.44 7.68
N PRO A 180 -3.91 9.95 7.30
CA PRO A 180 -4.06 9.28 6.00
C PRO A 180 -4.07 10.31 4.89
N TYR A 181 -3.97 9.82 3.66
CA TYR A 181 -4.36 10.61 2.50
C TYR A 181 -5.55 9.98 1.78
N ILE A 182 -6.48 10.83 1.37
CA ILE A 182 -7.74 10.42 0.75
C ILE A 182 -7.71 10.77 -0.74
N GLU A 183 -7.92 9.76 -1.57
CA GLU A 183 -8.15 9.94 -2.99
C GLU A 183 -9.64 9.79 -3.30
N CYS A 184 -10.14 10.70 -4.13
CA CYS A 184 -11.51 10.68 -4.59
C CYS A 184 -11.57 10.46 -6.10
N ASN A 185 -12.57 9.72 -6.55
CA ASN A 185 -12.97 9.70 -7.95
C ASN A 185 -14.37 10.33 -8.10
N VAL A 186 -14.98 10.16 -9.28
CA VAL A 186 -16.33 10.64 -9.56
C VAL A 186 -17.24 9.49 -9.99
N ASP A 187 -18.48 9.51 -9.50
CA ASP A 187 -19.51 8.56 -9.90
C ASP A 187 -20.10 8.90 -11.30
N LEU A 188 -21.08 8.12 -11.75
CA LEU A 188 -21.82 8.37 -13.00
C LEU A 188 -22.57 9.72 -13.01
N SER A 189 -22.95 10.23 -11.85
CA SER A 189 -23.68 11.50 -11.67
C SER A 189 -22.75 12.72 -11.58
N GLY A 190 -21.43 12.50 -11.50
CA GLY A 190 -20.41 13.54 -11.35
C GLY A 190 -20.12 13.94 -9.90
N ASN A 191 -20.60 13.17 -8.93
CA ASN A 191 -20.36 13.40 -7.52
C ASN A 191 -18.95 12.95 -7.11
N SER A 192 -18.28 13.72 -6.25
CA SER A 192 -17.00 13.32 -5.65
C SER A 192 -17.25 12.30 -4.53
N GLN A 193 -16.55 11.17 -4.59
CA GLN A 193 -16.76 10.05 -3.66
C GLN A 193 -15.43 9.49 -3.13
N LEU A 194 -15.47 8.91 -1.92
CA LEU A 194 -14.33 8.28 -1.24
C LEU A 194 -13.86 7.04 -2.01
N TYR A 195 -12.73 7.16 -2.71
CA TYR A 195 -12.25 6.10 -3.58
C TYR A 195 -11.10 5.29 -2.96
N GLN A 196 -9.98 5.92 -2.63
CA GLN A 196 -8.84 5.22 -2.02
C GLN A 196 -8.33 5.95 -0.78
N VAL A 197 -7.72 5.17 0.12
CA VAL A 197 -7.07 5.64 1.34
C VAL A 197 -5.63 5.16 1.29
N TYR A 198 -4.72 6.11 1.43
CA TYR A 198 -3.28 5.91 1.43
C TYR A 198 -2.78 6.05 2.87
N LEU A 199 -2.09 5.02 3.33
CA LEU A 199 -1.33 5.03 4.57
C LEU A 199 0.14 4.84 4.24
N CYS A 200 1.05 5.49 4.96
CA CYS A 200 2.48 5.28 4.77
C CYS A 200 3.01 4.23 5.75
N VAL A 201 3.84 3.33 5.25
CA VAL A 201 4.48 2.25 6.00
C VAL A 201 5.98 2.41 5.87
N ASP A 202 6.73 2.14 6.93
CA ASP A 202 8.19 2.15 6.89
C ASP A 202 8.75 1.19 5.83
N ALA A 203 10.01 1.36 5.44
CA ALA A 203 10.64 0.52 4.43
C ALA A 203 10.72 -0.97 4.80
N SER A 204 10.44 -1.35 6.05
CA SER A 204 10.33 -2.76 6.47
C SER A 204 8.98 -3.40 6.09
N GLY A 205 8.00 -2.59 5.68
CA GLY A 205 6.66 -3.05 5.33
C GLY A 205 5.79 -3.42 6.53
N SER A 206 6.15 -3.00 7.75
CA SER A 206 5.52 -3.50 8.98
C SER A 206 4.80 -2.43 9.80
N THR A 207 5.29 -1.19 9.82
CA THR A 207 4.81 -0.16 10.77
C THR A 207 4.32 1.08 10.04
N ILE A 208 3.15 1.60 10.43
CA ILE A 208 2.64 2.87 9.90
C ILE A 208 3.51 4.02 10.40
N VAL A 209 3.81 4.94 9.50
CA VAL A 209 4.58 6.16 9.74
C VAL A 209 3.85 7.38 9.17
N GLU A 210 4.29 8.57 9.58
CA GLU A 210 3.82 9.80 8.92
C GLU A 210 4.32 9.82 7.48
N CYS A 211 3.45 10.17 6.54
CA CYS A 211 3.81 10.22 5.14
C CYS A 211 4.82 11.34 4.84
N PRO A 212 6.01 11.03 4.29
CA PRO A 212 7.01 12.05 3.95
C PRO A 212 6.53 13.02 2.87
N VAL A 213 5.73 12.52 1.94
CA VAL A 213 5.11 13.22 0.83
C VAL A 213 3.70 12.67 0.67
N LEU A 214 2.77 13.48 0.16
CA LEU A 214 1.40 13.05 -0.14
C LEU A 214 1.14 13.11 -1.65
N PRO A 215 0.34 12.18 -2.21
CA PRO A 215 -0.06 12.25 -3.62
C PRO A 215 -0.90 13.51 -3.89
N ARG A 216 -1.18 13.78 -5.17
CA ARG A 216 -2.10 14.87 -5.58
C ARG A 216 -3.44 14.28 -6.02
N SER A 217 -4.53 14.74 -5.42
CA SER A 217 -5.90 14.35 -5.73
C SER A 217 -6.82 15.53 -5.46
N LYS A 218 -7.97 15.50 -6.11
CA LYS A 218 -9.00 16.54 -6.02
C LYS A 218 -10.23 15.94 -5.37
N CYS A 219 -10.23 15.88 -4.05
CA CYS A 219 -11.44 15.64 -3.27
C CYS A 219 -12.22 16.95 -3.09
N GLY A 220 -13.56 16.85 -3.11
CA GLY A 220 -14.41 17.93 -2.61
C GLY A 220 -14.27 18.11 -1.09
N SER A 221 -14.70 19.25 -0.56
CA SER A 221 -14.74 19.45 0.91
C SER A 221 -15.76 18.54 1.59
N ARG A 222 -16.75 18.06 0.84
CA ARG A 222 -17.69 17.00 1.20
C ARG A 222 -17.70 15.95 0.09
N ILE A 223 -17.58 14.69 0.45
CA ILE A 223 -17.54 13.57 -0.49
C ILE A 223 -18.52 12.49 -0.05
N GLU A 224 -19.05 11.78 -1.04
CA GLU A 224 -19.95 10.64 -0.82
C GLU A 224 -19.18 9.43 -0.31
N PHE A 225 -19.80 8.66 0.58
CA PHE A 225 -19.36 7.30 0.89
C PHE A 225 -20.44 6.33 0.41
N PRO A 226 -20.35 5.84 -0.85
CA PRO A 226 -21.43 5.09 -1.46
C PRO A 226 -21.56 3.69 -0.82
N PRO A 227 -22.75 3.08 -0.86
CA PRO A 227 -22.90 1.68 -0.52
C PRO A 227 -22.12 0.79 -1.51
N PHE A 228 -21.86 -0.46 -1.11
CA PHE A 228 -21.38 -1.50 -2.03
C PHE A 228 -22.30 -2.70 -2.02
#